data_AF-S7VPZ1-F1
#
_entry.id   AF-S7VPZ1-F1
#
_cell.length_a   1.000
_cell.length_b   1.000
_cell.length_c   1.000
_cell.angle_alpha   90.00
_cell.angle_beta   90.00
_cell.angle_gamma   90.00
#
_symmetry.space_group_name_H-M   'P 1'
#
loop_
_entity.id
_entity.type
_entity.pdbx_description
1 polymer ?
#
loop_
_entity_poly.entity_id
_entity_poly.type
_entity_poly.pdbx_seq_one_letter_code
_entity_poly.pdbx_strand_id
1 'polypeptide(L)'
;MEEFTQRQKKIGGILQQDLAEVLQKAATDGGLRGVIISVSKVNVTTDLSVAKVYLSIFPNKEAKPLLEGITSNKPLIRHELAQRTRHQLRRMPQLEFFIDDSLEYIDGIERSLKGEDNPLENPDLLGKRKKS
;
A
#
# COMPACT_ATOMS: atom_id res chain seq x y z
N MET A 1 1.10 0.39 -20.28
CA MET A 1 1.67 0.76 -18.98
C MET A 1 1.53 2.28 -18.89
N GLU A 2 0.74 2.82 -17.96
CA GLU A 2 0.63 4.27 -17.83
C GLU A 2 2.01 4.85 -17.52
N GLU A 3 2.50 5.73 -18.39
CA GLU A 3 3.84 6.30 -18.27
C GLU A 3 3.79 7.51 -17.33
N PHE A 4 4.30 7.34 -16.11
CA PHE A 4 4.37 8.44 -15.15
C PHE A 4 5.36 9.50 -15.59
N THR A 5 4.93 10.76 -15.56
CA THR A 5 5.80 11.91 -15.82
C THR A 5 6.96 11.98 -14.81
N GLN A 6 8.07 12.61 -15.18
CA GLN A 6 9.21 12.79 -14.28
C GLN A 6 8.84 13.52 -12.99
N ARG A 7 7.87 14.43 -13.06
CA ARG A 7 7.34 15.15 -11.89
C ARG A 7 6.56 14.21 -10.95
N GLN A 8 5.71 13.32 -11.49
CA GLN A 8 5.00 12.33 -10.69
C GLN A 8 5.97 11.37 -9.98
N LYS A 9 7.00 10.88 -10.70
CA LYS A 9 8.02 10.01 -10.11
C LYS A 9 8.78 10.69 -8.98
N LYS A 10 9.18 11.95 -9.18
CA LYS A 10 9.87 12.74 -8.14
C LYS A 10 8.99 12.93 -6.90
N ILE A 11 7.74 13.33 -7.09
CA ILE A 11 6.80 13.55 -5.98
C ILE A 11 6.49 12.23 -5.26
N GLY A 12 6.27 11.15 -6.01
CA GLY A 12 6.04 9.82 -5.45
C GLY A 12 7.20 9.36 -4.57
N GLY A 13 8.45 9.55 -5.01
CA GLY A 13 9.64 9.20 -4.24
C GLY A 13 9.78 9.99 -2.93
N ILE A 14 9.54 11.31 -2.99
CA ILE A 14 9.54 12.16 -1.79
C ILE A 14 8.47 11.70 -0.81
N LEU A 15 7.24 11.51 -1.30
CA LEU A 15 6.12 11.06 -0.48
C LEU A 15 6.40 9.68 0.12
N GLN A 16 7.01 8.76 -0.64
CA GLN A 16 7.34 7.42 -0.16
C GLN A 16 8.30 7.46 1.02
N GLN A 17 9.37 8.24 0.93
CA GLN A 17 10.35 8.39 2.01
C GLN A 17 9.71 9.04 3.25
N ASP A 18 9.03 10.18 3.07
CA ASP A 18 8.43 10.91 4.19
C ASP A 18 7.32 10.10 4.88
N LEU A 19 6.50 9.38 4.11
CA LEU A 19 5.45 8.51 4.65
C LEU A 19 6.04 7.36 5.45
N ALA A 20 7.11 6.72 4.97
CA ALA A 20 7.75 5.62 5.67
C ALA A 20 8.26 6.07 7.04
N GLU A 21 8.92 7.24 7.11
CA GLU A 21 9.40 7.80 8.37
C GLU A 21 8.26 8.15 9.33
N VAL A 22 7.22 8.82 8.84
CA VAL A 22 6.07 9.24 9.67
C VAL A 22 5.32 8.01 10.22
N LEU A 23 5.07 7.01 9.38
CA LEU A 23 4.37 5.79 9.80
C LEU A 23 5.20 4.96 10.77
N GLN A 24 6.51 4.82 10.54
CA GLN A 24 7.41 4.08 11.44
C GLN A 24 7.49 4.75 12.82
N LYS A 25 7.57 6.08 12.85
CA LYS A 25 7.56 6.85 14.10
C LYS A 25 6.23 6.70 14.82
N ALA A 26 5.11 6.88 14.11
CA ALA A 26 3.77 6.73 14.69
C ALA A 26 3.52 5.32 15.24
N ALA A 27 4.04 4.28 14.59
CA ALA A 27 3.95 2.90 15.08
C ALA A 27 4.74 2.70 16.38
N THR A 28 5.95 3.28 16.46
CA THR A 28 6.80 3.23 17.64
C THR A 28 6.14 3.96 18.82
N ASP A 29 5.66 5.18 18.59
CA ASP A 29 5.00 6.02 19.59
C ASP A 29 3.65 5.41 20.04
N GLY A 30 2.94 4.74 19.13
CA GLY A 30 1.71 4.00 19.41
C GLY A 30 1.91 2.67 20.15
N GLY A 31 3.15 2.30 20.48
CA GLY A 31 3.45 1.09 21.26
C GLY A 31 3.29 -0.23 20.50
N LEU A 32 3.21 -0.19 19.17
CA LEU A 32 3.12 -1.37 18.30
C LEU A 32 4.47 -2.09 18.23
N ARG A 33 4.83 -2.80 19.30
CA ARG A 33 6.09 -3.57 19.38
C ARG A 33 5.98 -4.83 18.54
N GLY A 34 6.87 -4.97 17.55
CA GLY A 34 6.93 -6.15 16.68
C GLY A 34 6.12 -6.03 15.38
N VAL A 35 5.54 -4.87 15.09
CA VAL A 35 4.91 -4.57 13.80
C VAL A 35 5.82 -3.67 12.98
N ILE A 36 6.11 -4.07 11.75
CA ILE A 36 6.90 -3.32 10.78
C ILE A 36 5.95 -2.78 9.72
N ILE A 37 5.98 -1.47 9.49
CA ILE A 37 5.20 -0.80 8.46
C ILE A 37 6.17 -0.23 7.43
N SER A 38 6.06 -0.70 6.19
CA SER A 38 6.87 -0.25 5.07
C SER A 38 6.00 0.30 3.96
N VAL A 39 6.49 1.30 3.23
CA VAL A 39 5.80 1.84 2.05
C VAL A 39 6.39 1.21 0.79
N SER A 40 5.68 0.28 0.17
CA SER A 40 6.15 -0.43 -1.03
C SER A 40 6.16 0.48 -2.26
N LYS A 41 5.09 1.24 -2.47
CA LYS A 41 4.88 2.02 -3.68
C LYS A 41 3.98 3.22 -3.44
N VAL A 42 4.26 4.33 -4.12
CA VAL A 42 3.38 5.50 -4.15
C VAL A 42 3.09 5.89 -5.60
N ASN A 43 1.83 5.81 -5.99
CA ASN A 43 1.36 6.23 -7.30
C ASN A 43 0.61 7.55 -7.18
N VAL A 44 1.05 8.56 -7.92
CA VAL A 44 0.42 9.88 -7.91
C VAL A 44 -0.32 10.10 -9.23
N THR A 45 -1.56 10.60 -9.17
CA THR A 45 -2.36 10.92 -10.36
C THR A 45 -1.71 12.01 -11.21
N THR A 46 -2.10 12.11 -12.48
CA THR A 46 -1.52 13.06 -13.45
C THR A 46 -1.73 14.52 -13.07
N ASP A 47 -2.85 14.82 -12.40
CA ASP A 47 -3.20 16.12 -11.85
C ASP A 47 -2.57 16.39 -10.47
N LEU A 48 -1.82 15.42 -9.92
CA LEU A 48 -1.18 15.46 -8.60
C LEU A 48 -2.14 15.71 -7.43
N SER A 49 -3.43 15.39 -7.61
CA SER A 49 -4.45 15.61 -6.59
C SER A 49 -4.58 14.43 -5.63
N VAL A 50 -4.28 13.21 -6.08
CA VAL A 50 -4.41 11.97 -5.31
C VAL A 50 -3.10 11.17 -5.36
N ALA A 51 -2.71 10.62 -4.21
CA ALA A 51 -1.59 9.72 -4.07
C ALA A 51 -2.06 8.41 -3.44
N LYS A 52 -1.96 7.32 -4.20
CA LYS A 52 -2.23 5.96 -3.76
C LYS A 52 -0.96 5.38 -3.16
N VAL A 53 -1.02 5.03 -1.88
CA VAL A 53 0.09 4.57 -1.06
C VAL A 53 -0.16 3.10 -0.75
N TYR A 54 0.77 2.25 -1.19
CA TYR A 54 0.75 0.82 -0.94
C TYR A 54 1.66 0.50 0.24
N LEU A 55 1.10 -0.10 1.27
CA LEU A 55 1.75 -0.42 2.53
C LEU A 55 1.99 -1.92 2.64
N SER A 56 3.20 -2.29 3.03
CA SER A 56 3.53 -3.64 3.47
C SER A 56 3.60 -3.65 4.99
N ILE A 57 2.76 -4.49 5.61
CA ILE A 57 2.67 -4.60 7.07
C ILE A 57 3.05 -6.01 7.47
N PHE A 58 4.02 -6.14 8.37
CA PHE A 58 4.43 -7.42 8.92
C PHE A 58 4.28 -7.41 10.45
N PRO A 59 3.64 -8.42 11.05
CA PRO A 59 3.02 -9.60 10.44
C PRO A 59 1.65 -9.29 9.78
N ASN A 60 1.30 -10.01 8.69
CA ASN A 60 0.09 -9.74 7.86
C ASN A 60 -1.23 -9.79 8.66
N LYS A 61 -1.30 -10.58 9.73
CA LYS A 61 -2.47 -10.63 10.63
C LYS A 61 -2.87 -9.26 11.19
N GLU A 62 -1.91 -8.36 11.36
CA GLU A 62 -2.14 -6.99 11.87
C GLU A 62 -2.42 -5.99 10.75
N ALA A 63 -2.34 -6.37 9.46
CA ALA A 63 -2.40 -5.43 8.34
C ALA A 63 -3.75 -4.71 8.25
N LYS A 64 -4.87 -5.46 8.34
CA LYS A 64 -6.22 -4.90 8.31
C LYS A 64 -6.51 -3.93 9.47
N PRO A 65 -6.32 -4.29 10.75
CA PRO A 65 -6.57 -3.37 11.85
C PRO A 65 -5.64 -2.14 11.81
N LEU A 66 -4.38 -2.30 11.39
CA LEU A 66 -3.49 -1.15 11.19
C LEU A 66 -3.98 -0.24 10.07
N LEU A 67 -4.44 -0.79 8.95
CA LEU A 67 -4.94 0.01 7.83
C LEU A 67 -6.13 0.86 8.27
N GLU A 68 -7.05 0.30 9.04
CA GLU A 68 -8.19 1.03 9.60
C GLU A 68 -7.73 2.16 10.55
N GLY A 69 -6.74 1.89 11.41
CA GLY A 69 -6.13 2.89 12.28
C GLY A 69 -5.44 4.02 11.51
N ILE A 70 -4.65 3.69 10.49
CA ILE A 70 -3.98 4.64 9.60
C ILE A 70 -5.01 5.49 8.83
N THR A 71 -6.08 4.86 8.36
CA THR A 71 -7.17 5.53 7.63
C THR A 71 -7.90 6.51 8.54
N SER A 72 -8.14 6.15 9.80
CA SER A 72 -8.75 7.02 10.80
C SER A 72 -7.86 8.22 11.12
N ASN A 73 -6.54 8.01 11.18
CA ASN A 73 -5.53 9.04 11.44
C ASN A 73 -5.05 9.78 10.18
N LYS A 74 -5.66 9.51 9.02
CA LYS A 74 -5.30 10.13 7.73
C LYS A 74 -5.21 11.66 7.77
N PRO A 75 -6.11 12.41 8.44
CA PRO A 75 -6.01 13.87 8.51
C PRO A 75 -4.74 14.36 9.22
N LEU A 76 -4.34 13.67 10.31
CA LEU A 76 -3.15 13.98 11.08
C LEU A 76 -1.88 13.68 10.28
N ILE A 77 -1.81 12.50 9.67
CA ILE A 77 -0.70 12.09 8.81
C ILE A 77 -0.53 13.08 7.65
N ARG A 78 -1.65 13.46 7.01
CA ARG A 78 -1.64 14.46 5.94
C ARG A 78 -1.12 15.81 6.41
N HIS A 79 -1.50 16.24 7.62
CA HIS A 79 -1.04 17.52 8.17
C HIS A 79 0.47 17.51 8.41
N GLU A 80 1.00 16.47 9.03
CA GLU A 80 2.44 16.36 9.28
C GLU A 80 3.25 16.30 7.98
N LEU A 81 2.80 15.52 7.00
CA LEU A 81 3.43 15.46 5.68
C LEU A 81 3.35 16.78 4.93
N ALA A 82 2.23 17.50 5.03
CA ALA A 82 2.08 18.81 4.40
C ALA A 82 3.06 19.83 5.00
N GLN A 83 3.39 19.74 6.29
CA GLN A 83 4.40 20.60 6.91
C GLN A 83 5.81 20.27 6.38
N ARG A 84 6.17 18.98 6.31
CA ARG A 84 7.49 18.53 5.81
C ARG A 84 7.70 18.85 4.34
N THR A 85 6.66 18.64 3.52
CA THR A 85 6.72 18.81 2.06
C THR A 85 6.35 20.22 1.59
N ARG A 86 6.10 21.17 2.51
CA ARG A 86 5.62 22.54 2.19
C ARG A 86 6.44 23.27 1.13
N HIS A 87 7.76 23.07 1.13
CA HIS A 87 8.67 23.72 0.17
C HIS A 87 8.78 22.97 -1.17
N GLN A 88 8.35 21.71 -1.21
CA GLN A 88 8.47 20.81 -2.36
C GLN A 88 7.16 20.70 -3.13
N LEU A 89 6.02 20.87 -2.45
CA LEU A 89 4.68 20.73 -3.01
C LEU A 89 3.87 22.01 -2.85
N ARG A 90 3.24 22.45 -3.94
CA ARG A 90 2.28 23.57 -3.92
C ARG A 90 0.98 23.20 -3.21
N ARG A 91 0.54 21.94 -3.34
CA ARG A 91 -0.66 21.37 -2.72
C ARG A 91 -0.35 19.94 -2.30
N MET A 92 -0.79 19.55 -1.12
CA MET A 92 -0.67 18.18 -0.64
C MET A 92 -1.77 17.31 -1.28
N PRO A 93 -1.42 16.22 -1.97
CA PRO A 93 -2.42 15.30 -2.51
C PRO A 93 -3.21 14.61 -1.40
N GLN A 94 -4.41 14.16 -1.74
CA GLN A 94 -5.17 13.24 -0.90
C GLN A 94 -4.50 11.88 -0.89
N LEU A 95 -4.27 11.34 0.31
CA LEU A 95 -3.61 10.05 0.50
C LEU A 95 -4.65 8.93 0.55
N GLU A 96 -4.52 7.92 -0.27
CA GLU A 96 -5.31 6.69 -0.21
C GLU A 96 -4.38 5.54 0.16
N PHE A 97 -4.71 4.81 1.22
CA PHE A 97 -3.87 3.72 1.72
C PHE A 97 -4.44 2.37 1.29
N PHE A 98 -3.56 1.50 0.81
CA PHE A 98 -3.88 0.15 0.39
C PHE A 98 -2.84 -0.80 1.00
N ILE A 99 -3.26 -2.03 1.33
CA ILE A 99 -2.31 -3.08 1.68
C ILE A 99 -1.77 -3.67 0.39
N ASP A 100 -0.46 -3.87 0.34
CA ASP A 100 0.22 -4.50 -0.77
C ASP A 100 0.08 -6.04 -0.69
N ASP A 101 -1.08 -6.55 -1.10
CA ASP A 101 -1.37 -7.99 -1.17
C ASP A 101 -0.71 -8.66 -2.39
N SER A 102 0.08 -7.93 -3.17
CA SER A 102 0.69 -8.41 -4.42
C SER A 102 1.53 -9.68 -4.19
N LEU A 103 2.18 -9.79 -3.03
CA LEU A 103 2.94 -10.99 -2.65
C LEU A 103 2.04 -12.22 -2.47
N GLU A 104 0.88 -12.08 -1.83
CA GLU A 104 -0.06 -13.18 -1.61
C GLU A 104 -0.69 -13.64 -2.93
N TYR A 105 -0.97 -12.69 -3.83
CA TYR A 105 -1.42 -12.99 -5.18
C TYR A 105 -0.37 -13.74 -6.01
N ILE A 106 0.91 -13.31 -5.94
CA ILE A 106 2.01 -13.98 -6.64
C ILE A 106 2.25 -15.38 -6.07
N ASP A 107 2.24 -15.56 -4.75
CA ASP A 107 2.36 -16.89 -4.12
C ASP A 107 1.24 -17.84 -4.55
N GLY A 108 0.00 -17.33 -4.67
CA GLY A 108 -1.13 -18.10 -5.20
C GLY A 108 -0.92 -18.53 -6.67
N ILE A 109 -0.37 -17.64 -7.50
CA ILE A 109 -0.02 -17.96 -8.89
C ILE A 109 1.13 -18.97 -8.96
N GLU A 110 2.19 -18.78 -8.17
CA GLU A 110 3.31 -19.72 -8.13
C GLU A 110 2.88 -21.12 -7.66
N ARG A 111 2.02 -21.20 -6.64
CA ARG A 111 1.42 -22.46 -6.19
C ARG A 111 0.62 -23.13 -7.31
N SER A 112 -0.19 -22.35 -8.03
CA SER A 112 -0.97 -22.84 -9.17
C SER A 112 -0.10 -23.30 -10.34
N LEU A 113 1.01 -22.60 -10.60
CA LEU A 113 1.97 -22.91 -11.67
C LEU A 113 2.88 -24.10 -11.34
N LYS A 114 3.19 -24.34 -10.05
CA LYS A 114 3.99 -25.49 -9.59
C LYS A 114 3.24 -26.83 -9.67
N GLY A 115 1.95 -26.81 -10.00
CA GLY A 115 1.22 -28.00 -10.43
C GLY A 115 0.76 -28.94 -9.32
N GLU A 116 0.72 -28.48 -8.06
CA GLU A 116 0.12 -29.27 -6.96
C GLU A 116 -1.40 -29.43 -7.14
N ASP A 117 -2.04 -28.52 -7.88
CA ASP A 117 -3.47 -28.46 -8.13
C ASP A 117 -3.72 -28.54 -9.65
N ASN A 118 -3.74 -29.76 -10.21
CA ASN A 118 -4.07 -29.98 -11.62
C ASN A 118 -5.61 -30.07 -11.78
N PRO A 119 -6.29 -29.03 -12.31
CA PRO A 119 -7.75 -29.04 -12.45
C PRO A 119 -8.25 -30.04 -13.51
N LEU A 120 -7.34 -30.64 -14.30
CA LEU A 120 -7.66 -31.75 -15.19
C LEU A 120 -7.78 -33.09 -14.44
N GLU A 121 -7.07 -33.25 -13.32
CA GLU A 121 -7.12 -34.48 -12.50
C GLU A 121 -8.05 -34.36 -11.29
N ASN A 122 -8.27 -33.15 -10.77
CA ASN A 122 -9.18 -32.92 -9.64
C ASN A 122 -10.16 -31.75 -9.88
N PRO A 123 -11.34 -32.01 -10.49
CA PRO A 123 -12.31 -30.99 -10.88
C PRO A 123 -12.89 -30.16 -9.71
N ASP A 124 -12.77 -30.65 -8.48
CA ASP A 124 -13.27 -30.00 -7.27
C ASP A 124 -12.48 -28.75 -6.87
N LEU A 125 -11.29 -28.55 -7.46
CA LEU A 125 -10.45 -27.36 -7.29
C LEU A 125 -10.99 -26.11 -8.00
N LEU A 126 -11.96 -26.29 -8.91
CA LEU A 126 -12.58 -25.19 -9.63
C LEU A 126 -13.59 -24.47 -8.73
N GLY A 127 -13.30 -23.21 -8.40
CA GLY A 127 -14.22 -22.35 -7.66
C GLY A 127 -15.59 -22.27 -8.34
N LYS A 128 -16.67 -22.36 -7.56
CA LYS A 128 -18.04 -22.30 -8.09
C LYS A 128 -18.23 -21.02 -8.90
N ARG A 129 -18.49 -21.20 -10.20
CA ARG A 129 -18.78 -20.12 -11.14
C ARG A 129 -19.91 -19.25 -10.57
N LYS A 130 -19.60 -18.00 -10.20
CA LYS A 130 -20.63 -17.01 -9.86
C LYS A 130 -21.54 -16.87 -11.08
N LYS A 131 -22.79 -17.33 -10.96
CA LYS A 131 -23.84 -17.03 -11.92
C LYS A 131 -24.16 -15.55 -11.81
N SER A 132 -24.19 -14.88 -12.97
CA SER A 132 -24.60 -13.48 -13.15
C SER A 132 -26.00 -13.22 -12.63
#